data_AF-A0A6N1VD23-F1
#
_entry.id   AF-A0A6N1VD23-F1
#
_cell.length_a   1.000
_cell.length_b   1.000
_cell.length_c   1.000
_cell.angle_alpha   90.00
_cell.angle_beta   90.00
_cell.angle_gamma   90.00
#
_symmetry.space_group_name_H-M   'P 1'
#
loop_
_entity.id
_entity.type
_entity.pdbx_description
1 polymer ?
#
loop_
_entity_poly.entity_id
_entity_poly.type
_entity_poly.pdbx_seq_one_letter_code
_entity_poly.pdbx_strand_id
1 'polypeptide(L)'
;MQKRSISTPIVALLVATACLPAAANDVPWAERTLTDHVDQSELEGRLDRDALFNLIERGEELFTAKFTELDGAGRIMATQAIIPTKRKRPPDSLFQRIAGTDSNACSSCHREPVTGGAGDFTVNVFVNEGFVNADFDTVDPQFSNERNTNHLMGAGLVELLAREMTADLHAIRARTLKEARETGQPVSARLETKGIFFGHITAQPDGILDLSGIEGVDTDLVIRPFSQKGVMTSLRQFAINAMNQHHGMQAVERFGERWTGESDFDEDGHADELTEGDISALVAWQATLPPPVIEVPDDPAWRKAAARGSAVFDEIGCNACHVRALPLDSLEFSDPGPYDAAGTLREGEIKGAIYDLSLSDWADRLERNEKGQWLIPIFGDLKRHVITDRQVADLGNELLGQRFVERNEFQTAELWGLASTSPYGHRGDFTTLDGVIRAHGGAARAARDAYVECAEEDRSALIAFLKTLVIPQ
;
A
#
# COMPACT_ATOMS: atom_id res chain seq x y z
N MET A 1 -10.64 -0.49 -92.31
CA MET A 1 -11.96 -1.15 -92.53
C MET A 1 -11.96 -2.46 -91.76
N GLN A 2 -13.06 -2.71 -91.03
CA GLN A 2 -13.46 -3.95 -90.34
C GLN A 2 -12.65 -4.37 -89.09
N LYS A 3 -13.26 -4.85 -87.99
CA LYS A 3 -14.67 -4.94 -87.56
C LYS A 3 -14.66 -5.29 -86.05
N ARG A 4 -15.42 -4.50 -85.28
CA ARG A 4 -16.29 -4.82 -84.13
C ARG A 4 -15.78 -5.82 -83.06
N SER A 5 -15.42 -5.24 -81.91
CA SER A 5 -15.44 -5.85 -80.58
C SER A 5 -16.89 -6.09 -80.11
N ILE A 6 -17.17 -7.26 -79.55
CA ILE A 6 -18.36 -7.56 -78.75
C ILE A 6 -17.89 -7.99 -77.36
N SER A 7 -18.39 -7.25 -76.38
CA SER A 7 -18.18 -7.35 -74.94
C SER A 7 -18.92 -8.54 -74.32
N THR A 8 -18.29 -9.19 -73.34
CA THR A 8 -18.94 -10.10 -72.37
C THR A 8 -18.44 -9.69 -70.97
N PRO A 9 -19.30 -9.55 -69.94
CA PRO A 9 -18.86 -9.05 -68.64
C PRO A 9 -18.29 -10.20 -67.81
N ILE A 10 -17.09 -10.01 -67.26
CA ILE A 10 -16.54 -10.87 -66.21
C ILE A 10 -16.99 -10.27 -64.88
N VAL A 11 -17.81 -11.02 -64.16
CA VAL A 11 -18.19 -10.74 -62.76
C VAL A 11 -16.95 -10.96 -61.91
N ALA A 12 -16.40 -9.87 -61.35
CA ALA A 12 -15.32 -9.93 -60.37
C ALA A 12 -15.93 -10.27 -58.99
N LEU A 13 -15.73 -11.51 -58.55
CA LEU A 13 -16.04 -11.95 -57.19
C LEU A 13 -14.94 -11.43 -56.26
N LEU A 14 -15.20 -10.32 -55.58
CA LEU A 14 -14.37 -9.84 -54.47
C LEU A 14 -14.55 -10.79 -53.29
N VAL A 15 -13.56 -11.65 -53.07
CA VAL A 15 -13.42 -12.39 -51.80
C VAL A 15 -12.79 -11.42 -50.82
N ALA A 16 -13.63 -10.77 -50.00
CA ALA A 16 -13.18 -10.08 -48.81
C ALA A 16 -12.86 -11.14 -47.75
N THR A 17 -11.60 -11.55 -47.66
CA THR A 17 -11.08 -12.25 -46.48
C THR A 17 -11.08 -11.26 -45.33
N ALA A 18 -12.08 -11.38 -44.45
CA ALA A 18 -12.04 -10.78 -43.13
C ALA A 18 -10.88 -11.45 -42.35
N CYS A 19 -9.75 -10.76 -42.25
CA CYS A 19 -8.77 -11.07 -41.22
C CYS A 19 -9.36 -10.67 -39.88
N LEU A 20 -9.86 -11.66 -39.14
CA LEU A 20 -9.93 -11.55 -37.69
C LEU A 20 -8.49 -11.48 -37.17
N PRO A 21 -8.15 -10.60 -36.20
CA PRO A 21 -6.86 -10.71 -35.53
C PRO A 21 -6.92 -11.99 -34.69
N ALA A 22 -6.26 -13.03 -35.15
CA ALA A 22 -5.93 -14.16 -34.28
C ALA A 22 -4.93 -13.61 -33.25
N ALA A 23 -5.24 -13.73 -31.96
CA ALA A 23 -4.25 -13.58 -30.91
C ALA A 23 -3.08 -14.51 -31.29
N ALA A 24 -1.93 -13.91 -31.61
CA ALA A 24 -0.73 -14.69 -31.84
C ALA A 24 -0.38 -15.31 -30.49
N ASN A 25 -0.56 -16.62 -30.35
CA ASN A 25 0.02 -17.33 -29.22
C ASN A 25 1.53 -17.13 -29.33
N ASP A 26 2.06 -16.27 -28.47
CA ASP A 26 3.46 -15.95 -28.46
C ASP A 26 4.29 -17.23 -28.29
N VAL A 27 5.43 -17.24 -28.97
CA VAL A 27 6.36 -18.37 -28.90
C VAL A 27 6.98 -18.46 -27.49
N PRO A 28 7.33 -19.66 -26.98
CA PRO A 28 7.83 -19.81 -25.61
C PRO A 28 9.12 -19.05 -25.25
N TRP A 29 9.80 -18.48 -26.23
CA TRP A 29 11.00 -17.64 -26.05
C TRP A 29 10.72 -16.16 -26.29
N ALA A 30 9.45 -15.76 -26.41
CA ALA A 30 9.07 -14.35 -26.47
C ALA A 30 9.54 -13.67 -25.19
N GLU A 31 10.13 -12.49 -25.33
CA GLU A 31 10.64 -11.70 -24.19
C GLU A 31 9.50 -10.90 -23.53
N ARG A 32 8.28 -11.42 -23.56
CA ARG A 32 7.07 -10.82 -22.98
C ARG A 32 6.73 -11.56 -21.69
N THR A 33 6.35 -10.82 -20.66
CA THR A 33 5.98 -11.40 -19.36
C THR A 33 4.48 -11.59 -19.24
N LEU A 34 3.68 -10.66 -19.78
CA LEU A 34 2.22 -10.72 -19.80
C LEU A 34 1.75 -11.49 -21.03
N THR A 35 1.44 -12.77 -20.87
CA THR A 35 0.92 -13.61 -21.95
C THR A 35 -0.59 -13.46 -22.18
N ASP A 36 -1.31 -13.04 -21.15
CA ASP A 36 -2.77 -12.98 -21.07
C ASP A 36 -3.19 -12.08 -19.90
N HIS A 37 -4.44 -11.63 -19.89
CA HIS A 37 -5.00 -10.81 -18.82
C HIS A 37 -6.01 -11.62 -18.01
N VAL A 38 -6.12 -11.31 -16.72
CA VAL A 38 -7.16 -11.88 -15.87
C VAL A 38 -8.53 -11.35 -16.30
N ASP A 39 -9.47 -12.26 -16.56
CA ASP A 39 -10.83 -11.88 -16.91
C ASP A 39 -11.58 -11.35 -15.68
N GLN A 40 -11.70 -10.02 -15.60
CA GLN A 40 -12.42 -9.33 -14.53
C GLN A 40 -13.89 -9.79 -14.37
N SER A 41 -14.51 -10.34 -15.42
CA SER A 41 -15.90 -10.80 -15.37
C SER A 41 -16.09 -12.10 -14.59
N GLU A 42 -15.02 -12.87 -14.38
CA GLU A 42 -15.01 -14.08 -13.55
C GLU A 42 -14.91 -13.77 -12.05
N LEU A 43 -14.55 -12.52 -11.70
CA LEU A 43 -14.37 -12.06 -10.33
C LEU A 43 -15.67 -11.43 -9.79
N GLU A 44 -16.57 -12.28 -9.31
CA GLU A 44 -17.88 -11.87 -8.76
C GLU A 44 -18.20 -12.54 -7.42
N GLY A 45 -18.59 -11.72 -6.43
CA GLY A 45 -19.06 -12.21 -5.14
C GLY A 45 -17.97 -12.90 -4.33
N ARG A 46 -18.36 -13.81 -3.43
CA ARG A 46 -17.37 -14.57 -2.65
C ARG A 46 -16.74 -15.64 -3.53
N LEU A 47 -15.42 -15.52 -3.74
CA LEU A 47 -14.65 -16.54 -4.45
C LEU A 47 -14.56 -17.80 -3.60
N ASP A 48 -14.69 -18.96 -4.23
CA ASP A 48 -14.35 -20.21 -3.57
C ASP A 48 -12.82 -20.37 -3.46
N ARG A 49 -12.40 -21.45 -2.79
CA ARG A 49 -10.98 -21.71 -2.55
C ARG A 49 -10.21 -21.83 -3.87
N ASP A 50 -10.69 -22.59 -4.83
CA ASP A 50 -9.92 -22.83 -6.05
C ASP A 50 -9.78 -21.55 -6.88
N ALA A 51 -10.87 -20.77 -7.01
CA ALA A 51 -10.85 -19.47 -7.69
C ALA A 51 -9.92 -18.46 -7.02
N LEU A 52 -9.97 -18.36 -5.68
CA LEU A 52 -9.10 -17.46 -4.93
C LEU A 52 -7.62 -17.86 -5.08
N PHE A 53 -7.29 -19.14 -4.96
CA PHE A 53 -5.89 -19.59 -5.04
C PHE A 53 -5.32 -19.46 -6.45
N ASN A 54 -6.11 -19.69 -7.50
CA ASN A 54 -5.69 -19.40 -8.88
C ASN A 54 -5.43 -17.89 -9.08
N LEU A 55 -6.28 -17.03 -8.50
CA LEU A 55 -6.09 -15.58 -8.56
C LEU A 55 -4.83 -15.13 -7.80
N ILE A 56 -4.54 -15.73 -6.64
CA ILE A 56 -3.31 -15.49 -5.86
C ILE A 56 -2.07 -15.90 -6.67
N GLU A 57 -2.08 -17.08 -7.30
CA GLU A 57 -0.97 -17.56 -8.15
C GLU A 57 -0.70 -16.56 -9.27
N ARG A 58 -1.76 -16.10 -9.95
CA ARG A 58 -1.63 -15.07 -10.98
C ARG A 58 -1.09 -13.74 -10.44
N GLY A 59 -1.48 -13.36 -9.23
CA GLY A 59 -0.93 -12.19 -8.55
C GLY A 59 0.55 -12.33 -8.21
N GLU A 60 1.01 -13.51 -7.81
CA GLU A 60 2.43 -13.79 -7.58
C GLU A 60 3.25 -13.68 -8.87
N GLU A 61 2.72 -14.24 -9.96
CA GLU A 61 3.33 -14.12 -11.29
C GLU A 61 3.50 -12.66 -11.68
N LEU A 62 2.46 -11.82 -11.53
CA LEU A 62 2.51 -10.39 -11.81
C LEU A 62 3.47 -9.63 -10.85
N PHE A 63 3.55 -10.03 -9.58
CA PHE A 63 4.42 -9.37 -8.61
C PHE A 63 5.91 -9.67 -8.88
N THR A 64 6.19 -10.87 -9.39
CA THR A 64 7.55 -11.35 -9.69
C THR A 64 7.96 -11.12 -11.15
N ALA A 65 6.99 -10.81 -12.01
CA ALA A 65 7.17 -10.45 -13.41
C ALA A 65 8.22 -9.35 -13.58
N LYS A 66 9.14 -9.59 -14.52
CA LYS A 66 10.11 -8.58 -14.97
C LYS A 66 9.61 -7.94 -16.24
N PHE A 67 8.71 -6.97 -16.09
CA PHE A 67 8.09 -6.28 -17.20
C PHE A 67 9.14 -5.74 -18.19
N THR A 68 8.78 -5.80 -19.46
CA THR A 68 9.63 -5.43 -20.60
C THR A 68 8.95 -4.37 -21.44
N GLU A 69 9.69 -3.75 -22.35
CA GLU A 69 9.10 -2.85 -23.36
C GLU A 69 8.02 -3.55 -24.20
N LEU A 70 8.07 -4.89 -24.34
CA LEU A 70 7.04 -5.64 -25.06
C LEU A 70 5.73 -5.77 -24.27
N ASP A 71 5.78 -5.54 -22.96
CA ASP A 71 4.63 -5.52 -22.05
C ASP A 71 4.00 -4.12 -21.95
N GLY A 72 4.64 -3.07 -22.47
CA GLY A 72 4.27 -1.65 -22.27
C GLY A 72 5.08 -0.94 -21.16
N ALA A 73 6.16 -1.57 -20.66
CA ALA A 73 6.94 -0.95 -19.59
C ALA A 73 7.80 0.19 -20.13
N GLY A 74 7.60 1.40 -19.61
CA GLY A 74 8.58 2.47 -19.80
C GLY A 74 8.06 3.87 -19.52
N ARG A 75 6.75 4.09 -19.67
CA ARG A 75 6.14 5.38 -19.37
C ARG A 75 6.82 6.55 -20.08
N ILE A 76 6.89 6.45 -21.41
CA ILE A 76 7.67 7.36 -22.27
C ILE A 76 7.13 8.79 -22.17
N MET A 77 5.83 9.00 -22.42
CA MET A 77 5.21 10.32 -22.42
C MET A 77 4.37 10.61 -21.18
N ALA A 78 4.15 9.66 -20.27
CA ALA A 78 3.52 9.95 -18.98
C ALA A 78 4.55 10.24 -17.87
N THR A 79 4.10 10.91 -16.82
CA THR A 79 4.94 11.20 -15.65
C THR A 79 4.73 10.16 -14.55
N GLN A 80 5.70 10.18 -13.65
CA GLN A 80 5.52 10.16 -12.20
C GLN A 80 4.17 9.93 -11.53
N ALA A 81 3.26 10.83 -11.88
CA ALA A 81 2.26 11.32 -10.97
C ALA A 81 1.13 10.32 -10.76
N ILE A 82 0.56 10.36 -9.56
CA ILE A 82 -0.66 9.62 -9.22
C ILE A 82 -1.82 10.06 -10.12
N ILE A 83 -1.87 11.33 -10.51
CA ILE A 83 -2.84 11.84 -11.47
C ILE A 83 -2.20 11.73 -12.86
N PRO A 84 -2.85 11.06 -13.83
CA PRO A 84 -2.35 10.96 -15.19
C PRO A 84 -1.93 12.33 -15.74
N THR A 85 -0.64 12.47 -15.99
CA THR A 85 -0.04 13.72 -16.47
C THR A 85 0.95 13.38 -17.57
N LYS A 86 0.88 14.11 -18.69
CA LYS A 86 1.85 13.95 -19.78
C LYS A 86 3.10 14.80 -19.57
N ARG A 87 4.24 14.26 -19.98
CA ARG A 87 5.48 14.99 -20.19
C ARG A 87 5.35 15.88 -21.43
N LYS A 88 6.16 16.93 -21.48
CA LYS A 88 6.27 17.79 -22.68
C LYS A 88 7.20 17.19 -23.74
N ARG A 89 8.11 16.30 -23.32
CA ARG A 89 9.15 15.67 -24.13
C ARG A 89 9.48 14.29 -23.52
N PRO A 90 9.93 13.32 -24.32
CA PRO A 90 10.46 12.07 -23.80
C PRO A 90 11.65 12.31 -22.86
N PRO A 91 11.85 11.46 -21.84
CA PRO A 91 13.01 11.55 -20.96
C PRO A 91 14.30 11.13 -21.70
N ASP A 92 15.44 11.66 -21.27
CA ASP A 92 16.75 11.28 -21.81
C ASP A 92 17.14 9.83 -21.44
N SER A 93 16.63 9.32 -20.31
CA SER A 93 16.77 7.92 -19.87
C SER A 93 15.44 7.41 -19.31
N LEU A 94 14.97 6.27 -19.82
CA LEU A 94 13.76 5.61 -19.33
C LEU A 94 14.00 4.95 -17.97
N PHE A 95 15.13 4.26 -17.81
CA PHE A 95 15.48 3.58 -16.57
C PHE A 95 16.40 4.46 -15.71
N GLN A 96 15.83 5.14 -14.71
CA GLN A 96 16.54 5.97 -13.75
C GLN A 96 15.74 6.13 -12.45
N ARG A 97 16.42 6.03 -11.29
CA ARG A 97 15.78 6.00 -9.97
C ARG A 97 15.09 7.28 -9.50
N ILE A 98 15.18 8.34 -10.29
CA ILE A 98 14.72 9.66 -9.90
C ILE A 98 13.42 9.99 -10.63
N ALA A 99 13.47 10.23 -11.95
CA ALA A 99 12.30 10.60 -12.75
C ALA A 99 11.79 9.52 -13.72
N GLY A 100 12.50 8.40 -13.85
CA GLY A 100 12.21 7.29 -14.77
C GLY A 100 11.75 6.04 -14.02
N THR A 101 11.74 4.89 -14.69
CA THR A 101 11.52 3.60 -14.03
C THR A 101 12.74 3.23 -13.19
N ASP A 102 12.50 2.67 -12.01
CA ASP A 102 13.54 2.35 -11.04
C ASP A 102 13.63 0.85 -10.73
N SER A 103 12.65 0.08 -11.22
CA SER A 103 12.58 -1.36 -11.16
C SER A 103 11.64 -1.86 -12.25
N ASN A 104 11.84 -3.06 -12.78
CA ASN A 104 10.88 -3.71 -13.66
C ASN A 104 10.10 -4.86 -12.99
N ALA A 105 10.21 -5.02 -11.67
CA ALA A 105 9.44 -6.00 -10.88
C ALA A 105 9.24 -5.49 -9.44
N CYS A 106 8.07 -5.76 -8.84
CA CYS A 106 7.86 -5.42 -7.42
C CYS A 106 8.86 -6.18 -6.52
N SER A 107 9.11 -7.46 -6.86
CA SER A 107 10.06 -8.32 -6.16
C SER A 107 11.54 -7.91 -6.29
N SER A 108 11.90 -6.89 -7.06
CA SER A 108 13.27 -6.35 -7.02
C SER A 108 13.56 -5.57 -5.73
N CYS A 109 12.52 -4.97 -5.13
CA CYS A 109 12.65 -4.20 -3.89
C CYS A 109 11.98 -4.91 -2.71
N HIS A 110 10.90 -5.65 -2.95
CA HIS A 110 10.12 -6.35 -1.90
C HIS A 110 10.48 -7.84 -1.84
N ARG A 111 11.67 -8.18 -1.34
CA ARG A 111 12.18 -9.56 -1.39
C ARG A 111 12.98 -10.03 -0.16
N GLU A 112 13.33 -9.15 0.76
CA GLU A 112 14.11 -9.55 1.94
C GLU A 112 13.18 -9.77 3.16
N PRO A 113 13.15 -10.97 3.77
CA PRO A 113 13.90 -12.18 3.45
C PRO A 113 13.21 -13.09 2.41
N VAL A 114 11.94 -12.83 2.11
CA VAL A 114 11.12 -13.58 1.14
C VAL A 114 10.39 -12.62 0.20
N THR A 115 9.85 -13.10 -0.92
CA THR A 115 9.00 -12.29 -1.80
C THR A 115 7.86 -11.65 -1.02
N GLY A 116 7.66 -10.33 -1.17
CA GLY A 116 6.75 -9.53 -0.32
C GLY A 116 7.43 -8.96 0.93
N GLY A 117 8.72 -9.24 1.15
CA GLY A 117 9.55 -8.69 2.21
C GLY A 117 9.91 -7.22 2.02
N ALA A 118 10.81 -6.71 2.85
CA ALA A 118 11.37 -5.37 2.77
C ALA A 118 12.51 -5.29 1.74
N GLY A 119 13.14 -4.11 1.63
CA GLY A 119 14.31 -3.87 0.79
C GLY A 119 15.44 -3.19 1.55
N ASP A 120 16.69 -3.42 1.12
CA ASP A 120 17.88 -2.75 1.67
C ASP A 120 17.89 -1.24 1.32
N PHE A 121 18.74 -0.46 1.98
CA PHE A 121 18.93 0.97 1.70
C PHE A 121 19.23 1.24 0.22
N THR A 122 19.92 0.32 -0.45
CA THR A 122 20.26 0.45 -1.86
C THR A 122 19.04 0.45 -2.78
N VAL A 123 17.85 0.04 -2.34
CA VAL A 123 16.62 0.03 -3.14
C VAL A 123 15.59 1.06 -2.68
N ASN A 124 15.99 2.03 -1.84
CA ASN A 124 15.15 3.16 -1.44
C ASN A 124 14.48 3.87 -2.63
N VAL A 125 13.24 4.33 -2.43
CA VAL A 125 12.51 5.13 -3.40
C VAL A 125 12.70 6.62 -3.13
N PHE A 126 12.76 7.42 -4.20
CA PHE A 126 12.68 8.87 -4.13
C PHE A 126 11.25 9.33 -4.44
N VAL A 127 10.51 9.72 -3.39
CA VAL A 127 9.11 10.15 -3.49
C VAL A 127 9.05 11.65 -3.66
N ASN A 128 8.37 12.12 -4.71
CA ASN A 128 8.13 13.55 -4.96
C ASN A 128 6.65 13.79 -5.28
N GLU A 129 6.12 14.94 -4.84
CA GLU A 129 4.76 15.40 -5.12
C GLU A 129 4.67 16.57 -6.11
N GLY A 130 5.69 16.72 -6.96
CA GLY A 130 5.66 17.69 -8.04
C GLY A 130 4.64 17.32 -9.13
N PHE A 131 3.39 17.78 -9.00
CA PHE A 131 2.35 17.61 -10.04
C PHE A 131 2.66 18.32 -11.38
N VAL A 132 3.75 19.10 -11.47
CA VAL A 132 4.04 19.96 -12.64
C VAL A 132 5.45 19.78 -13.21
N ASN A 133 6.42 19.34 -12.40
CA ASN A 133 7.80 19.10 -12.85
C ASN A 133 8.08 17.61 -12.89
N ALA A 134 7.99 17.04 -14.10
CA ALA A 134 8.12 15.62 -14.39
C ALA A 134 9.57 15.09 -14.35
N ASP A 135 10.54 15.99 -14.51
CA ASP A 135 11.98 15.69 -14.57
C ASP A 135 12.66 16.37 -13.39
N PHE A 136 12.67 15.70 -12.24
CA PHE A 136 13.55 16.09 -11.14
C PHE A 136 14.78 15.20 -11.25
N ASP A 137 15.89 15.73 -11.74
CA ASP A 137 17.11 14.95 -12.00
C ASP A 137 18.03 14.87 -10.77
N THR A 138 17.48 15.00 -9.57
CA THR A 138 18.30 15.16 -8.35
C THR A 138 17.77 14.37 -7.16
N VAL A 139 18.71 13.71 -6.46
CA VAL A 139 18.54 13.06 -5.15
C VAL A 139 18.57 14.07 -3.99
N ASP A 140 18.53 15.36 -4.29
CA ASP A 140 18.53 16.42 -3.29
C ASP A 140 17.20 16.40 -2.50
N PRO A 141 17.28 16.36 -1.14
CA PRO A 141 16.10 16.30 -0.27
C PRO A 141 15.17 17.51 -0.40
N GLN A 142 15.59 18.60 -1.06
CA GLN A 142 14.71 19.72 -1.40
C GLN A 142 13.64 19.35 -2.44
N PHE A 143 13.85 18.29 -3.21
CA PHE A 143 12.97 17.90 -4.32
C PHE A 143 12.35 16.52 -4.17
N SER A 144 12.87 15.66 -3.29
CA SER A 144 12.29 14.34 -3.04
C SER A 144 12.55 13.86 -1.62
N ASN A 145 11.67 13.00 -1.11
CA ASN A 145 11.85 12.27 0.13
C ASN A 145 12.36 10.86 -0.18
N GLU A 146 13.55 10.53 0.31
CA GLU A 146 14.11 9.19 0.20
C GLU A 146 13.51 8.26 1.27
N ARG A 147 12.95 7.12 0.86
CA ARG A 147 12.25 6.19 1.76
C ARG A 147 12.65 4.75 1.51
N ASN A 148 12.77 4.00 2.59
CA ASN A 148 13.03 2.57 2.53
C ASN A 148 11.78 1.77 2.15
N THR A 149 12.01 0.62 1.51
CA THR A 149 10.97 -0.28 1.03
C THR A 149 10.42 -1.11 2.20
N ASN A 150 9.17 -0.84 2.59
CA ASN A 150 8.48 -1.61 3.63
C ASN A 150 8.15 -3.04 3.15
N HIS A 151 8.04 -3.99 4.06
CA HIS A 151 7.46 -5.30 3.75
C HIS A 151 5.93 -5.23 3.59
N LEU A 152 5.37 -6.21 2.87
CA LEU A 152 3.94 -6.35 2.58
C LEU A 152 3.29 -7.52 3.35
N MET A 153 4.08 -8.29 4.10
CA MET A 153 3.61 -9.44 4.88
C MET A 153 2.47 -9.03 5.83
N GLY A 154 1.29 -9.65 5.68
CA GLY A 154 0.09 -9.34 6.46
C GLY A 154 -0.67 -8.07 6.03
N ALA A 155 -0.34 -7.45 4.90
CA ALA A 155 -0.93 -6.17 4.48
C ALA A 155 -2.47 -6.21 4.31
N GLY A 156 -3.04 -7.36 3.93
CA GLY A 156 -4.51 -7.52 3.88
C GLY A 156 -5.18 -7.33 5.23
N LEU A 157 -4.57 -7.84 6.32
CA LEU A 157 -5.10 -7.65 7.69
C LEU A 157 -4.99 -6.19 8.15
N VAL A 158 -3.90 -5.53 7.77
CA VAL A 158 -3.68 -4.10 8.04
C VAL A 158 -4.74 -3.25 7.35
N GLU A 159 -5.06 -3.53 6.09
CA GLU A 159 -6.13 -2.84 5.38
C GLU A 159 -7.51 -3.13 5.97
N LEU A 160 -7.81 -4.37 6.35
CA LEU A 160 -9.08 -4.71 7.01
C LEU A 160 -9.27 -3.95 8.33
N LEU A 161 -8.22 -3.83 9.14
CA LEU A 161 -8.24 -3.01 10.35
C LEU A 161 -8.55 -1.54 10.02
N ALA A 162 -7.88 -0.97 9.01
CA ALA A 162 -8.12 0.40 8.57
C ALA A 162 -9.56 0.61 8.07
N ARG A 163 -10.11 -0.35 7.33
CA ARG A 163 -11.50 -0.33 6.83
C ARG A 163 -12.50 -0.34 8.00
N GLU A 164 -12.34 -1.25 8.97
CA GLU A 164 -13.22 -1.31 10.14
C GLU A 164 -13.12 -0.04 11.01
N MET A 165 -11.90 0.47 11.23
CA MET A 165 -11.68 1.71 11.96
C MET A 165 -12.31 2.92 11.24
N THR A 166 -12.21 2.98 9.92
CA THR A 166 -12.88 4.01 9.11
C THR A 166 -14.39 3.96 9.27
N ALA A 167 -14.98 2.75 9.22
CA ALA A 167 -16.42 2.56 9.42
C ALA A 167 -16.87 3.06 10.80
N ASP A 168 -16.13 2.72 11.85
CA ASP A 168 -16.39 3.18 13.23
C ASP A 168 -16.36 4.71 13.34
N LEU A 169 -15.31 5.36 12.79
CA LEU A 169 -15.16 6.81 12.84
C LEU A 169 -16.27 7.52 12.06
N HIS A 170 -16.65 6.99 10.90
CA HIS A 170 -17.78 7.51 10.12
C HIS A 170 -19.11 7.33 10.88
N ALA A 171 -19.30 6.21 11.58
CA ALA A 171 -20.47 5.98 12.41
C ALA A 171 -20.53 6.93 13.62
N ILE A 172 -19.38 7.25 14.23
CA ILE A 172 -19.30 8.28 15.28
C ILE A 172 -19.72 9.65 14.72
N ARG A 173 -19.18 10.06 13.56
CA ARG A 173 -19.56 11.31 12.89
C ARG A 173 -21.06 11.37 12.60
N ALA A 174 -21.62 10.30 12.02
CA ALA A 174 -23.03 10.23 11.67
C ALA A 174 -23.95 10.31 12.90
N ARG A 175 -23.62 9.59 13.99
CA ARG A 175 -24.37 9.65 15.25
C ARG A 175 -24.31 11.03 15.90
N THR A 176 -23.13 11.65 15.92
CA THR A 176 -22.92 13.00 16.50
C THR A 176 -23.75 14.05 15.77
N LEU A 177 -23.73 14.03 14.42
CA LEU A 177 -24.57 14.90 13.59
C LEU A 177 -26.06 14.69 13.84
N LYS A 178 -26.49 13.43 13.93
CA LYS A 178 -27.89 13.08 14.19
C LYS A 178 -28.34 13.61 15.56
N GLU A 179 -27.54 13.39 16.60
CA GLU A 179 -27.86 13.82 17.96
C GLU A 179 -27.90 15.35 18.09
N ALA A 180 -26.95 16.08 17.46
CA ALA A 180 -26.98 17.54 17.45
C ALA A 180 -28.25 18.09 16.79
N ARG A 181 -28.69 17.46 15.69
CA ARG A 181 -29.92 17.81 15.00
C ARG A 181 -31.17 17.49 15.82
N GLU A 182 -31.21 16.35 16.51
CA GLU A 182 -32.36 15.92 17.31
C GLU A 182 -32.52 16.74 18.59
N THR A 183 -31.40 17.10 19.24
CA THR A 183 -31.39 17.87 20.50
C THR A 183 -31.49 19.38 20.27
N GLY A 184 -31.14 19.87 19.08
CA GLY A 184 -31.04 21.30 18.80
C GLY A 184 -29.89 21.98 19.56
N GLN A 185 -28.92 21.22 20.06
CA GLN A 185 -27.74 21.71 20.78
C GLN A 185 -26.44 21.19 20.14
N PRO A 186 -25.31 21.89 20.32
CA PRO A 186 -24.01 21.36 19.89
C PRO A 186 -23.68 20.07 20.65
N VAL A 187 -23.19 19.05 19.93
CA VAL A 187 -22.81 17.75 20.51
C VAL A 187 -21.37 17.45 20.15
N SER A 188 -20.55 17.15 21.16
CA SER A 188 -19.16 16.72 20.98
C SER A 188 -19.02 15.22 21.18
N ALA A 189 -18.23 14.56 20.33
CA ALA A 189 -17.92 13.14 20.44
C ALA A 189 -16.41 12.90 20.38
N ARG A 190 -15.98 11.87 21.13
CA ARG A 190 -14.63 11.31 21.04
C ARG A 190 -14.54 10.43 19.80
N LEU A 191 -13.54 10.65 18.97
CA LEU A 191 -13.19 9.76 17.87
C LEU A 191 -12.31 8.65 18.40
N GLU A 192 -12.90 7.49 18.66
CA GLU A 192 -12.18 6.35 19.24
C GLU A 192 -12.67 5.06 18.60
N THR A 193 -11.73 4.23 18.13
CA THR A 193 -12.01 2.92 17.53
C THR A 193 -10.89 1.97 17.88
N LYS A 194 -11.24 0.71 18.19
CA LYS A 194 -10.29 -0.35 18.57
C LYS A 194 -9.30 0.05 19.69
N GLY A 195 -9.70 0.98 20.57
CA GLY A 195 -8.88 1.51 21.66
C GLY A 195 -7.92 2.65 21.26
N ILE A 196 -7.93 3.09 20.00
CA ILE A 196 -7.11 4.18 19.48
C ILE A 196 -7.93 5.46 19.40
N PHE A 197 -7.37 6.55 19.93
CA PHE A 197 -8.01 7.84 20.01
C PHE A 197 -7.50 8.81 18.93
N PHE A 198 -8.41 9.38 18.14
CA PHE A 198 -8.16 10.29 17.01
C PHE A 198 -8.68 11.71 17.25
N GLY A 199 -8.80 12.11 18.51
CA GLY A 199 -9.27 13.44 18.87
C GLY A 199 -10.79 13.53 19.06
N HIS A 200 -11.35 14.71 18.80
CA HIS A 200 -12.78 15.00 18.97
C HIS A 200 -13.36 15.72 17.78
N ILE A 201 -14.67 15.58 17.61
CA ILE A 201 -15.47 16.40 16.69
C ILE A 201 -16.61 17.06 17.45
N THR A 202 -17.05 18.23 17.00
CA THR A 202 -18.26 18.88 17.51
C THR A 202 -19.23 19.15 16.37
N ALA A 203 -20.42 18.55 16.44
CA ALA A 203 -21.50 18.82 15.49
C ALA A 203 -22.41 19.92 16.02
N GLN A 204 -22.71 20.88 15.16
CA GLN A 204 -23.70 21.92 15.39
C GLN A 204 -25.10 21.46 14.91
N PRO A 205 -26.19 22.00 15.48
CA PRO A 205 -27.56 21.63 15.08
C PRO A 205 -27.91 21.91 13.61
N ASP A 206 -27.19 22.84 12.98
CA ASP A 206 -27.33 23.22 11.57
C ASP A 206 -26.55 22.30 10.61
N GLY A 207 -25.82 21.31 11.14
CA GLY A 207 -25.03 20.36 10.37
C GLY A 207 -23.57 20.76 10.17
N ILE A 208 -23.12 21.91 10.68
CA ILE A 208 -21.70 22.29 10.65
C ILE A 208 -20.90 21.40 11.60
N LEU A 209 -19.75 20.90 11.16
CA LEU A 209 -18.80 20.16 11.98
C LEU A 209 -17.56 21.02 12.28
N ASP A 210 -17.22 21.13 13.56
CA ASP A 210 -15.88 21.51 13.99
C ASP A 210 -14.99 20.27 14.00
N LEU A 211 -13.99 20.30 13.12
CA LEU A 211 -13.02 19.23 12.86
C LEU A 211 -11.62 19.60 13.37
N SER A 212 -11.46 20.75 14.03
CA SER A 212 -10.15 21.23 14.50
C SER A 212 -9.53 20.37 15.60
N GLY A 213 -10.35 19.55 16.26
CA GLY A 213 -9.93 18.60 17.28
C GLY A 213 -9.54 17.22 16.75
N ILE A 214 -9.52 16.99 15.43
CA ILE A 214 -9.08 15.71 14.84
C ILE A 214 -7.56 15.59 14.98
N GLU A 215 -7.09 14.41 15.35
CA GLU A 215 -5.66 14.10 15.50
C GLU A 215 -5.26 12.85 14.73
N GLY A 216 -4.16 12.91 13.99
CA GLY A 216 -3.49 11.74 13.42
C GLY A 216 -4.22 11.06 12.26
N VAL A 217 -5.38 11.57 11.82
CA VAL A 217 -6.16 11.13 10.65
C VAL A 217 -6.67 12.36 9.87
N ASP A 218 -6.92 12.21 8.57
CA ASP A 218 -7.44 13.31 7.75
C ASP A 218 -8.90 13.64 8.16
N THR A 219 -9.36 14.83 7.79
CA THR A 219 -10.70 15.33 8.16
C THR A 219 -11.85 14.54 7.55
N ASP A 220 -11.58 13.69 6.56
CA ASP A 220 -12.55 12.74 6.01
C ASP A 220 -12.74 11.48 6.87
N LEU A 221 -11.90 11.30 7.89
CA LEU A 221 -11.89 10.18 8.84
C LEU A 221 -11.60 8.82 8.20
N VAL A 222 -10.95 8.79 7.03
CA VAL A 222 -10.48 7.56 6.40
C VAL A 222 -9.10 7.22 6.94
N ILE A 223 -8.98 6.05 7.58
CA ILE A 223 -7.69 5.48 7.97
C ILE A 223 -7.01 4.95 6.72
N ARG A 224 -5.83 5.48 6.43
CA ARG A 224 -5.02 5.14 5.27
C ARG A 224 -3.77 4.42 5.77
N PRO A 225 -3.68 3.10 5.64
CA PRO A 225 -2.63 2.33 6.29
C PRO A 225 -1.33 2.24 5.48
N PHE A 226 -1.33 2.70 4.23
CA PHE A 226 -0.20 2.47 3.33
C PHE A 226 0.60 3.75 3.06
N SER A 227 1.88 3.55 2.75
CA SER A 227 3.00 4.51 2.83
C SER A 227 3.36 4.91 4.26
N GLN A 228 4.59 5.37 4.47
CA GLN A 228 5.10 5.75 5.79
C GLN A 228 4.35 6.94 6.45
N LYS A 229 3.67 7.76 5.64
CA LYS A 229 2.83 8.86 6.15
C LYS A 229 1.35 8.50 6.27
N GLY A 230 0.94 7.28 5.89
CA GLY A 230 -0.47 6.89 5.91
C GLY A 230 -1.32 7.75 4.96
N VAL A 231 -0.98 7.76 3.66
CA VAL A 231 -1.70 8.55 2.63
C VAL A 231 -2.34 7.70 1.54
N MET A 232 -2.15 6.38 1.54
CA MET A 232 -2.79 5.49 0.57
C MET A 232 -3.83 4.62 1.28
N THR A 233 -5.04 4.56 0.71
CA THR A 233 -6.23 3.97 1.33
C THR A 233 -6.25 2.44 1.23
N SER A 234 -5.76 1.88 0.12
CA SER A 234 -5.89 0.46 -0.21
C SER A 234 -4.67 -0.10 -0.92
N LEU A 235 -4.53 -1.43 -0.89
CA LEU A 235 -3.57 -2.19 -1.68
C LEU A 235 -3.76 -1.90 -3.18
N ARG A 236 -5.01 -1.84 -3.65
CA ARG A 236 -5.33 -1.50 -5.05
C ARG A 236 -4.77 -0.14 -5.44
N GLN A 237 -5.04 0.90 -4.64
CA GLN A 237 -4.50 2.24 -4.91
C GLN A 237 -2.97 2.23 -4.93
N PHE A 238 -2.34 1.53 -4.00
CA PHE A 238 -0.89 1.45 -3.92
C PHE A 238 -0.29 0.70 -5.12
N ALA A 239 -0.87 -0.43 -5.51
CA ALA A 239 -0.44 -1.23 -6.66
C ALA A 239 -0.48 -0.41 -7.96
N ILE A 240 -1.57 0.32 -8.23
CA ILE A 240 -1.67 1.19 -9.42
C ILE A 240 -0.59 2.28 -9.41
N ASN A 241 -0.36 2.90 -8.26
CA ASN A 241 0.69 3.92 -8.14
C ASN A 241 2.06 3.32 -8.43
N ALA A 242 2.35 2.17 -7.84
CA ALA A 242 3.64 1.51 -7.96
C ALA A 242 3.91 1.02 -9.40
N MET A 243 2.90 0.45 -10.06
CA MET A 243 3.00 0.01 -11.46
C MET A 243 3.41 1.17 -12.38
N ASN A 244 2.74 2.33 -12.27
CA ASN A 244 3.12 3.49 -13.06
C ASN A 244 4.45 4.09 -12.61
N GLN A 245 4.65 4.29 -11.30
CA GLN A 245 5.81 4.99 -10.76
C GLN A 245 7.12 4.26 -11.02
N HIS A 246 7.17 2.98 -10.65
CA HIS A 246 8.40 2.19 -10.59
C HIS A 246 8.65 1.42 -11.88
N HIS A 247 7.60 0.79 -12.40
CA HIS A 247 7.68 -0.15 -13.52
C HIS A 247 7.38 0.51 -14.86
N GLY A 248 6.71 1.67 -14.82
CA GLY A 248 6.25 2.35 -16.02
C GLY A 248 5.15 1.58 -16.74
N MET A 249 4.36 0.79 -16.00
CA MET A 249 3.22 0.04 -16.47
C MET A 249 1.91 0.75 -16.07
N GLN A 250 0.92 0.82 -16.96
CA GLN A 250 -0.30 1.60 -16.77
C GLN A 250 -1.55 0.74 -16.51
N ALA A 251 -2.17 0.94 -15.34
CA ALA A 251 -3.46 0.33 -15.05
C ALA A 251 -4.60 1.07 -15.78
N VAL A 252 -5.41 0.31 -16.54
CA VAL A 252 -6.56 0.80 -17.32
C VAL A 252 -7.52 1.62 -16.45
N GLU A 253 -7.76 1.17 -15.22
CA GLU A 253 -8.69 1.81 -14.27
C GLU A 253 -8.31 3.25 -13.90
N ARG A 254 -7.08 3.70 -14.22
CA ARG A 254 -6.58 5.06 -13.98
C ARG A 254 -6.10 5.78 -15.22
N PHE A 255 -5.39 5.07 -16.11
CA PHE A 255 -4.71 5.65 -17.26
C PHE A 255 -5.45 5.39 -18.58
N GLY A 256 -6.45 4.51 -18.58
CA GLY A 256 -7.25 4.21 -19.77
C GLY A 256 -8.26 5.28 -20.15
N GLU A 257 -8.94 5.05 -21.29
CA GLU A 257 -9.75 6.04 -22.01
C GLU A 257 -10.82 6.70 -21.14
N ARG A 258 -11.40 5.97 -20.19
CA ARG A 258 -12.42 6.48 -19.27
C ARG A 258 -11.95 7.72 -18.49
N TRP A 259 -10.68 7.79 -18.12
CA TRP A 259 -10.13 8.87 -17.29
C TRP A 259 -9.30 9.87 -18.08
N THR A 260 -8.58 9.40 -19.10
CA THR A 260 -7.61 10.20 -19.86
C THR A 260 -8.12 10.60 -21.24
N GLY A 261 -9.11 9.89 -21.78
CA GLY A 261 -9.56 10.01 -23.17
C GLY A 261 -8.66 9.32 -24.19
N GLU A 262 -7.66 8.55 -23.73
CA GLU A 262 -6.68 7.84 -24.57
C GLU A 262 -6.51 6.39 -24.07
N SER A 263 -6.34 5.43 -24.99
CA SER A 263 -6.12 4.01 -24.65
C SER A 263 -4.64 3.66 -24.41
N ASP A 264 -3.73 4.54 -24.86
CA ASP A 264 -2.28 4.47 -24.71
C ASP A 264 -1.84 5.87 -24.26
N PHE A 265 -1.76 6.09 -22.95
CA PHE A 265 -1.59 7.42 -22.39
C PHE A 265 -0.13 7.88 -22.34
N ASP A 266 0.85 6.96 -22.33
CA ASP A 266 2.28 7.30 -22.42
C ASP A 266 2.88 7.16 -23.82
N GLU A 267 2.05 6.87 -24.83
CA GLU A 267 2.42 6.89 -26.25
C GLU A 267 3.56 5.91 -26.58
N ASP A 268 3.59 4.76 -25.92
CA ASP A 268 4.61 3.73 -26.12
C ASP A 268 4.21 2.66 -27.16
N GLY A 269 2.97 2.73 -27.65
CA GLY A 269 2.40 1.81 -28.64
C GLY A 269 1.66 0.62 -28.05
N HIS A 270 1.54 0.54 -26.72
CA HIS A 270 0.79 -0.47 -26.00
C HIS A 270 -0.46 0.15 -25.38
N ALA A 271 -1.62 -0.44 -25.66
CA ALA A 271 -2.86 -0.07 -25.03
C ALA A 271 -3.25 -1.12 -24.00
N ASP A 272 -3.95 -0.68 -22.96
CA ASP A 272 -4.55 -1.56 -21.95
C ASP A 272 -3.56 -2.53 -21.26
N GLU A 273 -2.39 -2.01 -20.87
CA GLU A 273 -1.26 -2.80 -20.37
C GLU A 273 -1.57 -3.65 -19.12
N LEU A 274 -2.34 -3.10 -18.17
CA LEU A 274 -2.79 -3.80 -16.96
C LEU A 274 -4.30 -3.58 -16.77
N THR A 275 -5.07 -4.66 -16.90
CA THR A 275 -6.53 -4.63 -16.73
C THR A 275 -6.94 -4.57 -15.26
N GLU A 276 -8.21 -4.26 -14.99
CA GLU A 276 -8.78 -4.33 -13.64
C GLU A 276 -8.57 -5.71 -12.99
N GLY A 277 -8.64 -6.78 -13.80
CA GLY A 277 -8.44 -8.16 -13.36
C GLY A 277 -7.00 -8.42 -12.92
N ASP A 278 -6.02 -7.88 -13.67
CA ASP A 278 -4.60 -8.03 -13.32
C ASP A 278 -4.28 -7.33 -11.99
N ILE A 279 -4.86 -6.14 -11.79
CA ILE A 279 -4.76 -5.45 -10.50
C ILE A 279 -5.48 -6.22 -9.39
N SER A 280 -6.63 -6.84 -9.67
CA SER A 280 -7.33 -7.71 -8.71
C SER A 280 -6.44 -8.89 -8.28
N ALA A 281 -5.72 -9.50 -9.22
CA ALA A 281 -4.79 -10.59 -8.93
C ALA A 281 -3.64 -10.14 -8.02
N LEU A 282 -3.02 -9.00 -8.32
CA LEU A 282 -1.99 -8.40 -7.46
C LEU A 282 -2.51 -8.12 -6.05
N VAL A 283 -3.73 -7.57 -5.93
CA VAL A 283 -4.36 -7.28 -4.63
C VAL A 283 -4.65 -8.56 -3.88
N ALA A 284 -5.17 -9.61 -4.54
CA ALA A 284 -5.42 -10.91 -3.91
C ALA A 284 -4.14 -11.52 -3.34
N TRP A 285 -3.03 -11.50 -4.10
CA TRP A 285 -1.74 -11.97 -3.62
C TRP A 285 -1.23 -11.15 -2.42
N GLN A 286 -1.22 -9.83 -2.52
CA GLN A 286 -0.77 -8.94 -1.43
C GLN A 286 -1.64 -9.09 -0.16
N ALA A 287 -2.95 -9.21 -0.32
CA ALA A 287 -3.90 -9.33 0.79
C ALA A 287 -3.77 -10.66 1.53
N THR A 288 -3.27 -11.71 0.87
CA THR A 288 -3.17 -13.07 1.41
C THR A 288 -1.77 -13.43 1.89
N LEU A 289 -0.81 -12.52 1.79
CA LEU A 289 0.54 -12.70 2.35
C LEU A 289 0.47 -12.99 3.86
N PRO A 290 1.20 -14.01 4.35
CA PRO A 290 1.12 -14.41 5.74
C PRO A 290 1.59 -13.28 6.67
N PRO A 291 0.90 -13.04 7.80
CA PRO A 291 1.34 -12.04 8.76
C PRO A 291 2.66 -12.45 9.43
N PRO A 292 3.50 -11.48 9.82
CA PRO A 292 4.64 -11.72 10.70
C PRO A 292 4.25 -12.39 12.02
N VAL A 293 5.21 -13.06 12.65
CA VAL A 293 5.00 -13.83 13.90
C VAL A 293 5.94 -13.38 15.01
N ILE A 294 5.57 -13.72 16.25
CA ILE A 294 6.45 -13.64 17.42
C ILE A 294 7.10 -15.01 17.58
N GLU A 295 8.37 -15.12 17.18
CA GLU A 295 9.15 -16.35 17.31
C GLU A 295 9.48 -16.64 18.79
N VAL A 296 9.53 -17.91 19.15
CA VAL A 296 10.03 -18.35 20.46
C VAL A 296 11.46 -18.85 20.28
N PRO A 297 12.49 -18.10 20.74
CA PRO A 297 13.88 -18.51 20.55
C PRO A 297 14.21 -19.87 21.17
N ASP A 298 15.07 -20.65 20.53
CA ASP A 298 15.54 -21.92 21.10
C ASP A 298 16.38 -21.72 22.37
N ASP A 299 17.25 -20.69 22.35
CA ASP A 299 18.16 -20.36 23.45
C ASP A 299 17.36 -19.95 24.72
N PRO A 300 17.49 -20.67 25.85
CA PRO A 300 16.83 -20.32 27.10
C PRO A 300 17.18 -18.93 27.63
N ALA A 301 18.41 -18.46 27.42
CA ALA A 301 18.84 -17.12 27.82
C ALA A 301 18.14 -16.05 26.97
N TRP A 302 18.02 -16.27 25.65
CA TRP A 302 17.26 -15.37 24.79
C TRP A 302 15.78 -15.36 25.18
N ARG A 303 15.14 -16.52 25.38
CA ARG A 303 13.73 -16.55 25.84
C ARG A 303 13.50 -15.75 27.12
N LYS A 304 14.40 -15.88 28.10
CA LYS A 304 14.33 -15.11 29.34
C LYS A 304 14.49 -13.61 29.08
N ALA A 305 15.44 -13.22 28.24
CA ALA A 305 15.67 -11.83 27.87
C ALA A 305 14.47 -11.25 27.09
N ALA A 306 13.92 -11.96 26.11
CA ALA A 306 12.74 -11.56 25.35
C ALA A 306 11.50 -11.44 26.23
N ALA A 307 11.30 -12.32 27.20
CA ALA A 307 10.21 -12.20 28.18
C ALA A 307 10.35 -10.92 29.04
N ARG A 308 11.56 -10.60 29.53
CA ARG A 308 11.82 -9.34 30.23
C ARG A 308 11.63 -8.14 29.29
N GLY A 309 12.13 -8.21 28.06
CA GLY A 309 12.02 -7.16 27.06
C GLY A 309 10.59 -6.83 26.68
N SER A 310 9.75 -7.86 26.57
CA SER A 310 8.31 -7.68 26.37
C SER A 310 7.68 -6.92 27.55
N ALA A 311 8.02 -7.24 28.80
CA ALA A 311 7.54 -6.45 29.94
C ALA A 311 8.06 -4.99 29.89
N VAL A 312 9.35 -4.80 29.58
CA VAL A 312 9.98 -3.47 29.46
C VAL A 312 9.29 -2.63 28.39
N PHE A 313 8.89 -3.21 27.25
CA PHE A 313 8.15 -2.54 26.17
C PHE A 313 6.88 -1.84 26.68
N ASP A 314 6.13 -2.48 27.59
CA ASP A 314 4.96 -1.89 28.22
C ASP A 314 5.35 -0.89 29.32
N GLU A 315 6.32 -1.24 30.18
CA GLU A 315 6.77 -0.41 31.31
C GLU A 315 7.26 0.99 30.87
N ILE A 316 7.95 1.08 29.73
CA ILE A 316 8.49 2.34 29.21
C ILE A 316 7.54 3.06 28.25
N GLY A 317 6.36 2.50 27.97
CA GLY A 317 5.32 3.15 27.18
C GLY A 317 5.46 3.03 25.66
N CYS A 318 6.27 2.11 25.12
CA CYS A 318 6.30 1.86 23.67
C CYS A 318 4.93 1.46 23.12
N ASN A 319 4.18 0.69 23.92
CA ASN A 319 2.84 0.20 23.60
C ASN A 319 1.76 1.30 23.52
N ALA A 320 2.10 2.57 23.78
CA ALA A 320 1.16 3.69 23.61
C ALA A 320 0.90 4.04 22.14
N CYS A 321 1.89 3.82 21.26
CA CYS A 321 1.75 4.00 19.80
C CYS A 321 1.91 2.65 19.09
N HIS A 322 2.89 1.83 19.48
CA HIS A 322 3.11 0.50 18.92
C HIS A 322 2.19 -0.53 19.58
N VAL A 323 0.88 -0.32 19.47
CA VAL A 323 -0.15 -1.12 20.12
C VAL A 323 -0.04 -2.58 19.68
N ARG A 324 0.24 -3.47 20.64
CA ARG A 324 0.59 -4.89 20.40
C ARG A 324 -0.35 -5.58 19.42
N ALA A 325 -1.66 -5.44 19.63
CA ALA A 325 -2.66 -6.06 18.79
C ALA A 325 -3.92 -5.22 18.71
N LEU A 326 -4.55 -5.24 17.53
CA LEU A 326 -5.88 -4.66 17.31
C LEU A 326 -6.89 -5.79 17.02
N PRO A 327 -8.11 -5.72 17.58
CA PRO A 327 -9.16 -6.69 17.29
C PRO A 327 -9.74 -6.46 15.89
N LEU A 328 -9.93 -7.52 15.11
CA LEU A 328 -10.53 -7.51 13.78
C LEU A 328 -11.82 -8.35 13.78
N ASP A 329 -12.89 -7.83 13.18
CA ASP A 329 -14.23 -8.45 13.19
C ASP A 329 -14.49 -9.38 12.01
N SER A 330 -13.80 -9.19 10.88
CA SER A 330 -13.96 -10.01 9.67
C SER A 330 -12.65 -10.25 8.93
N LEU A 331 -12.51 -11.43 8.32
CA LEU A 331 -11.44 -11.79 7.38
C LEU A 331 -11.90 -11.72 5.90
N GLU A 332 -13.05 -11.10 5.65
CA GLU A 332 -13.58 -10.90 4.31
C GLU A 332 -13.00 -9.63 3.68
N PHE A 333 -12.13 -9.82 2.70
CA PHE A 333 -11.50 -8.73 1.96
C PHE A 333 -12.25 -8.47 0.66
N SER A 334 -13.00 -7.38 0.57
CA SER A 334 -13.62 -6.96 -0.68
C SER A 334 -12.62 -6.25 -1.59
N ASP A 335 -12.62 -6.60 -2.87
CA ASP A 335 -11.90 -5.90 -3.93
C ASP A 335 -12.83 -5.67 -5.13
N PRO A 336 -13.12 -4.41 -5.51
CA PRO A 336 -12.60 -3.18 -4.93
C PRO A 336 -13.00 -2.90 -3.48
N GLY A 337 -12.23 -2.06 -2.80
CA GLY A 337 -12.46 -1.68 -1.42
C GLY A 337 -13.56 -0.62 -1.25
N PRO A 338 -14.20 -0.55 -0.07
CA PRO A 338 -15.33 0.36 0.18
C PRO A 338 -14.94 1.85 0.26
N TYR A 339 -13.64 2.13 0.40
CA TYR A 339 -13.11 3.50 0.54
C TYR A 339 -12.20 3.90 -0.63
N ASP A 340 -12.18 3.11 -1.70
CA ASP A 340 -11.47 3.47 -2.92
C ASP A 340 -12.07 4.74 -3.53
N ALA A 341 -11.19 5.60 -4.05
CA ALA A 341 -11.54 6.92 -4.59
C ALA A 341 -11.36 6.95 -6.11
N ALA A 342 -11.87 8.01 -6.74
CA ALA A 342 -11.75 8.23 -8.19
C ALA A 342 -10.31 8.00 -8.72
N GLY A 343 -10.21 7.36 -9.88
CA GLY A 343 -8.94 6.86 -10.45
C GLY A 343 -8.45 5.55 -9.81
N THR A 344 -9.11 5.03 -8.79
CA THR A 344 -9.02 3.65 -8.32
C THR A 344 -10.40 3.05 -8.53
N LEU A 345 -10.51 1.84 -9.04
CA LEU A 345 -11.80 1.20 -9.25
C LEU A 345 -12.57 1.19 -7.93
N ARG A 346 -13.81 1.69 -7.94
CA ARG A 346 -14.62 1.81 -6.71
C ARG A 346 -15.65 0.71 -6.63
N GLU A 347 -16.07 0.43 -5.40
CA GLU A 347 -17.21 -0.42 -5.14
C GLU A 347 -18.46 0.06 -5.93
N GLY A 348 -19.13 -0.87 -6.60
CA GLY A 348 -20.31 -0.61 -7.43
C GLY A 348 -20.03 -0.18 -8.87
N GLU A 349 -18.77 0.08 -9.25
CA GLU A 349 -18.41 0.29 -10.66
C GLU A 349 -18.29 -1.04 -11.43
N ILE A 350 -17.96 -2.11 -10.70
CA ILE A 350 -17.99 -3.49 -11.14
C ILE A 350 -18.69 -4.35 -10.08
N LYS A 351 -18.89 -5.64 -10.39
CA LYS A 351 -19.48 -6.58 -9.44
C LYS A 351 -18.60 -6.83 -8.22
N GLY A 352 -17.28 -6.83 -8.42
CA GLY A 352 -16.27 -7.02 -7.37
C GLY A 352 -16.26 -8.44 -6.80
N ALA A 353 -15.20 -8.76 -6.08
CA ALA A 353 -14.99 -10.04 -5.43
C ALA A 353 -14.75 -9.89 -3.92
N ILE A 354 -15.01 -10.95 -3.17
CA ILE A 354 -14.67 -11.07 -1.76
C ILE A 354 -13.69 -12.22 -1.61
N TYR A 355 -12.51 -11.91 -1.12
CA TYR A 355 -11.48 -12.88 -0.76
C TYR A 355 -11.66 -13.24 0.72
N ASP A 356 -11.97 -14.50 0.99
CA ASP A 356 -12.05 -15.01 2.34
C ASP A 356 -10.66 -15.39 2.83
N LEU A 357 -9.99 -14.49 3.55
CA LEU A 357 -8.62 -14.71 4.01
C LEU A 357 -8.52 -15.88 5.01
N SER A 358 -9.65 -16.32 5.59
CA SER A 358 -9.69 -17.50 6.46
C SER A 358 -9.42 -18.81 5.71
N LEU A 359 -9.46 -18.80 4.38
CA LEU A 359 -9.06 -19.94 3.55
C LEU A 359 -7.54 -20.15 3.50
N SER A 360 -6.75 -19.19 3.96
CA SER A 360 -5.28 -19.27 4.03
C SER A 360 -4.82 -20.07 5.24
N ASP A 361 -3.80 -20.91 5.08
CA ASP A 361 -3.28 -21.79 6.16
C ASP A 361 -2.81 -21.03 7.41
N TRP A 362 -2.37 -19.77 7.25
CA TRP A 362 -1.93 -18.94 8.36
C TRP A 362 -3.06 -18.42 9.24
N ALA A 363 -4.31 -18.40 8.75
CA ALA A 363 -5.44 -17.83 9.47
C ALA A 363 -5.79 -18.62 10.75
N ASP A 364 -5.55 -19.93 10.76
CA ASP A 364 -5.76 -20.82 11.91
C ASP A 364 -4.84 -20.49 13.10
N ARG A 365 -3.74 -19.75 12.85
CA ARG A 365 -2.79 -19.33 13.89
C ARG A 365 -3.15 -18.02 14.57
N LEU A 366 -4.14 -17.30 14.04
CA LEU A 366 -4.59 -16.05 14.65
C LEU A 366 -5.37 -16.33 15.92
N GLU A 367 -4.91 -15.73 17.02
CA GLU A 367 -5.62 -15.78 18.29
C GLU A 367 -6.96 -15.03 18.19
N ARG A 368 -7.94 -15.45 18.99
CA ARG A 368 -9.22 -14.75 19.13
C ARG A 368 -9.44 -14.31 20.56
N ASN A 369 -10.04 -13.15 20.74
CA ASN A 369 -10.47 -12.69 22.06
C ASN A 369 -11.80 -13.34 22.49
N GLU A 370 -12.27 -13.03 23.70
CA GLU A 370 -13.53 -13.54 24.27
C GLU A 370 -14.78 -13.18 23.44
N LYS A 371 -14.70 -12.15 22.58
CA LYS A 371 -15.78 -11.73 21.68
C LYS A 371 -15.74 -12.45 20.33
N GLY A 372 -14.77 -13.34 20.11
CA GLY A 372 -14.57 -14.05 18.85
C GLY A 372 -13.83 -13.26 17.77
N GLN A 373 -13.38 -12.03 18.08
CA GLN A 373 -12.62 -11.18 17.16
C GLN A 373 -11.18 -11.70 17.04
N TRP A 374 -10.61 -11.66 15.84
CA TRP A 374 -9.21 -12.01 15.63
C TRP A 374 -8.31 -10.92 16.23
N LEU A 375 -7.26 -11.31 16.94
CA LEU A 375 -6.26 -10.38 17.47
C LEU A 375 -5.10 -10.32 16.48
N ILE A 376 -4.97 -9.19 15.78
CA ILE A 376 -3.92 -9.01 14.78
C ILE A 376 -2.72 -8.33 15.44
N PRO A 377 -1.57 -9.00 15.58
CA PRO A 377 -0.43 -8.50 16.34
C PRO A 377 0.41 -7.51 15.53
N ILE A 378 -0.18 -6.38 15.12
CA ILE A 378 0.47 -5.41 14.22
C ILE A 378 1.57 -4.57 14.89
N PHE A 379 1.56 -4.43 16.23
CA PHE A 379 2.44 -3.50 16.95
C PHE A 379 2.42 -2.06 16.38
N GLY A 380 1.22 -1.54 16.18
CA GLY A 380 0.94 -0.24 15.59
C GLY A 380 -0.49 0.19 15.88
N ASP A 381 -0.80 1.46 15.65
CA ASP A 381 -2.12 2.06 15.94
C ASP A 381 -2.81 2.65 14.71
N LEU A 382 -2.16 2.56 13.54
CA LEU A 382 -2.59 3.17 12.27
C LEU A 382 -2.84 4.70 12.36
N LYS A 383 -2.29 5.36 13.39
CA LYS A 383 -2.42 6.81 13.63
C LYS A 383 -1.12 7.52 13.24
N ARG A 384 -1.24 8.75 12.75
CA ARG A 384 -0.09 9.64 12.55
C ARG A 384 0.30 10.36 13.82
N HIS A 385 1.60 10.49 14.03
CA HIS A 385 2.21 11.17 15.16
C HIS A 385 3.32 12.09 14.70
N VAL A 386 3.53 13.17 15.47
CA VAL A 386 4.72 14.01 15.31
C VAL A 386 5.92 13.22 15.83
N ILE A 387 6.91 12.96 14.99
CA ILE A 387 8.06 12.09 15.33
C ILE A 387 9.34 12.84 15.72
N THR A 388 9.30 14.18 15.72
CA THR A 388 10.43 15.03 16.09
C THR A 388 10.05 16.12 17.07
N ASP A 389 11.04 16.57 17.84
CA ASP A 389 10.95 17.76 18.68
C ASP A 389 12.22 18.62 18.55
N ARG A 390 12.32 19.69 19.35
CA ARG A 390 13.44 20.64 19.28
C ARG A 390 14.79 20.05 19.71
N GLN A 391 14.80 18.94 20.44
CA GLN A 391 16.00 18.32 21.00
C GLN A 391 16.32 16.97 20.33
N VAL A 392 15.31 16.21 19.92
CA VAL A 392 15.47 14.93 19.21
C VAL A 392 14.74 15.01 17.87
N ALA A 393 15.52 15.06 16.80
CA ALA A 393 15.01 15.29 15.44
C ALA A 393 15.70 14.40 14.38
N ASP A 394 16.35 13.31 14.79
CA ASP A 394 17.13 12.46 13.89
C ASP A 394 16.23 11.76 12.84
N LEU A 395 14.96 11.48 13.18
CA LEU A 395 13.93 11.03 12.23
C LEU A 395 13.27 12.18 11.43
N GLY A 396 13.84 13.39 11.48
CA GLY A 396 13.32 14.61 10.84
C GLY A 396 14.02 14.96 9.53
N ASN A 397 14.33 13.97 8.70
CA ASN A 397 15.12 14.11 7.48
C ASN A 397 14.30 14.53 6.24
N GLU A 398 12.97 14.49 6.29
CA GLU A 398 12.13 14.97 5.18
C GLU A 398 11.98 16.51 5.20
N LEU A 399 12.21 17.14 4.05
CA LEU A 399 12.01 18.59 3.87
C LEU A 399 10.66 18.93 3.23
N LEU A 400 10.00 17.93 2.65
CA LEU A 400 8.72 18.05 1.94
C LEU A 400 7.63 17.30 2.71
N GLY A 401 6.46 17.93 2.81
CA GLY A 401 5.25 17.20 3.18
C GLY A 401 4.84 16.21 2.09
N GLN A 402 3.88 15.35 2.41
CA GLN A 402 3.21 14.52 1.42
C GLN A 402 1.70 14.71 1.55
N ARG A 403 1.06 15.14 0.49
CA ARG A 403 -0.30 15.61 0.37
C ARG A 403 -0.55 16.72 1.38
N PHE A 404 -1.37 16.43 2.38
CA PHE A 404 -1.72 17.35 3.46
C PHE A 404 -1.04 16.96 4.77
N VAL A 405 -0.04 16.08 4.73
CA VAL A 405 0.70 15.59 5.89
C VAL A 405 2.02 16.33 6.01
N GLU A 406 2.23 16.93 7.18
CA GLU A 406 3.44 17.69 7.49
C GLU A 406 4.70 16.82 7.44
N ARG A 407 5.85 17.47 7.21
CA ARG A 407 7.14 16.79 7.03
C ARG A 407 7.59 15.95 8.24
N ASN A 408 7.15 16.30 9.45
CA ASN A 408 7.50 15.62 10.70
C ASN A 408 6.36 14.76 11.28
N GLU A 409 5.30 14.52 10.51
CA GLU A 409 4.22 13.60 10.87
C GLU A 409 4.30 12.32 10.05
N PHE A 410 4.22 11.19 10.74
CA PHE A 410 4.31 9.85 10.15
C PHE A 410 3.34 8.91 10.86
N GLN A 411 2.83 7.92 10.13
CA GLN A 411 2.07 6.84 10.75
C GLN A 411 3.02 5.99 11.59
N THR A 412 2.55 5.49 12.74
CA THR A 412 3.34 4.53 13.52
C THR A 412 3.66 3.31 12.67
N ALA A 413 4.94 3.04 12.48
CA ALA A 413 5.37 1.82 11.78
C ALA A 413 4.96 0.58 12.58
N GLU A 414 4.37 -0.39 11.89
CA GLU A 414 4.06 -1.70 12.44
C GLU A 414 5.38 -2.42 12.77
N LEU A 415 5.58 -2.81 14.05
CA LEU A 415 6.82 -3.50 14.46
C LEU A 415 6.77 -5.01 14.22
N TRP A 416 5.65 -5.56 13.78
CA TRP A 416 5.59 -6.97 13.41
C TRP A 416 6.55 -7.25 12.25
N GLY A 417 7.37 -8.30 12.34
CA GLY A 417 8.38 -8.57 11.31
C GLY A 417 9.63 -7.68 11.34
N LEU A 418 9.73 -6.70 12.25
CA LEU A 418 10.84 -5.76 12.38
C LEU A 418 12.24 -6.41 12.37
N ALA A 419 12.40 -7.58 12.97
CA ALA A 419 13.69 -8.27 13.05
C ALA A 419 14.19 -8.74 11.68
N SER A 420 13.30 -8.88 10.70
CA SER A 420 13.59 -9.32 9.35
C SER A 420 13.78 -8.17 8.35
N THR A 421 13.66 -6.91 8.79
CA THR A 421 13.58 -5.74 7.89
C THR A 421 14.58 -4.63 8.25
N SER A 422 15.74 -5.00 8.78
CA SER A 422 16.83 -4.02 8.89
C SER A 422 17.28 -3.56 7.49
N PRO A 423 17.73 -2.31 7.31
CA PRO A 423 17.93 -1.25 8.33
C PRO A 423 16.64 -0.49 8.71
N TYR A 424 16.72 0.32 9.77
CA TYR A 424 15.56 0.92 10.44
C TYR A 424 15.38 2.42 10.17
N GLY A 425 14.21 2.92 10.56
CA GLY A 425 13.77 4.27 10.27
C GLY A 425 13.12 4.36 8.90
N HIS A 426 12.30 5.38 8.67
CA HIS A 426 11.53 5.51 7.44
C HIS A 426 12.45 5.71 6.19
N ARG A 427 13.68 6.17 6.39
CA ARG A 427 14.73 6.22 5.37
C ARG A 427 15.64 4.97 5.33
N GLY A 428 15.61 4.12 6.34
CA GLY A 428 16.47 2.93 6.42
C GLY A 428 17.95 3.23 6.70
N ASP A 429 18.30 4.33 7.35
CA ASP A 429 19.69 4.70 7.64
C ASP A 429 20.14 4.41 9.10
N PHE A 430 19.29 3.77 9.91
CA PHE A 430 19.67 3.28 11.24
C PHE A 430 19.98 1.79 11.21
N THR A 431 21.24 1.43 11.48
CA THR A 431 21.71 0.02 11.41
C THR A 431 21.45 -0.79 12.69
N THR A 432 20.90 -0.18 13.73
CA THR A 432 20.62 -0.85 15.01
C THR A 432 19.28 -0.42 15.60
N LEU A 433 18.64 -1.35 16.31
CA LEU A 433 17.41 -1.07 17.05
C LEU A 433 17.63 -0.04 18.17
N ASP A 434 18.76 -0.11 18.90
CA ASP A 434 19.09 0.89 19.92
C ASP A 434 19.22 2.29 19.30
N GLY A 435 19.87 2.40 18.12
CA GLY A 435 20.02 3.66 17.40
C GLY A 435 18.68 4.27 17.01
N VAL A 436 17.78 3.50 16.37
CA VAL A 436 16.47 4.02 15.96
C VAL A 436 15.57 4.33 17.16
N ILE A 437 15.62 3.55 18.24
CA ILE A 437 14.85 3.86 19.46
C ILE A 437 15.29 5.21 20.04
N ARG A 438 16.59 5.49 20.09
CA ARG A 438 17.12 6.78 20.59
C ARG A 438 16.74 7.98 19.73
N ALA A 439 16.45 7.75 18.45
CA ALA A 439 16.07 8.76 17.46
C ALA A 439 14.60 9.22 17.57
N HIS A 440 13.79 8.56 18.40
CA HIS A 440 12.38 8.93 18.62
C HIS A 440 12.26 10.23 19.41
N GLY A 441 11.75 11.28 18.76
CA GLY A 441 11.36 12.54 19.38
C GLY A 441 9.83 12.72 19.40
N GLY A 442 9.39 13.96 19.59
CA GLY A 442 7.99 14.34 19.42
C GLY A 442 7.05 13.59 20.38
N ALA A 443 6.00 12.97 19.84
CA ALA A 443 5.01 12.20 20.61
C ALA A 443 5.64 11.02 21.38
N ALA A 444 6.71 10.42 20.84
CA ALA A 444 7.39 9.28 21.43
C ALA A 444 8.49 9.66 22.44
N ARG A 445 8.71 10.96 22.68
CA ARG A 445 9.85 11.46 23.46
C ARG A 445 9.91 10.89 24.89
N ALA A 446 8.75 10.80 25.56
CA ALA A 446 8.69 10.26 26.92
C ALA A 446 9.12 8.78 26.99
N ALA A 447 8.67 7.95 26.04
CA ALA A 447 9.05 6.54 25.97
C ALA A 447 10.53 6.36 25.62
N ARG A 448 11.05 7.21 24.72
CA ARG A 448 12.47 7.24 24.38
C ARG A 448 13.33 7.63 25.59
N ASP A 449 12.94 8.64 26.36
CA ASP A 449 13.72 9.07 27.53
C ASP A 449 13.71 7.96 28.60
N ALA A 450 12.57 7.32 28.84
CA ALA A 450 12.49 6.14 29.70
C ALA A 450 13.41 5.00 29.22
N TYR A 451 13.46 4.71 27.91
CA TYR A 451 14.40 3.73 27.34
C TYR A 451 15.86 4.08 27.64
N VAL A 452 16.24 5.35 27.47
CA VAL A 452 17.61 5.80 27.71
C VAL A 452 17.98 5.71 29.19
N GLU A 453 17.03 5.97 30.08
CA GLU A 453 17.19 5.90 31.54
C GLU A 453 17.20 4.47 32.09
N CYS A 454 16.68 3.48 31.36
CA CYS A 454 16.71 2.07 31.77
C CYS A 454 18.12 1.55 32.08
N ALA A 455 18.20 0.48 32.87
CA ALA A 455 19.43 -0.29 33.01
C ALA A 455 19.85 -0.88 31.65
N GLU A 456 21.15 -1.13 31.47
CA GLU A 456 21.66 -1.71 30.21
C GLU A 456 21.05 -3.08 29.92
N GLU A 457 20.82 -3.86 30.97
CA GLU A 457 20.18 -5.17 30.90
C GLU A 457 18.74 -5.06 30.37
N ASP A 458 17.99 -4.05 30.79
CA ASP A 458 16.60 -3.82 30.35
C ASP A 458 16.54 -3.32 28.91
N ARG A 459 17.45 -2.43 28.51
CA ARG A 459 17.59 -2.03 27.09
C ARG A 459 17.93 -3.24 26.22
N SER A 460 18.91 -4.05 26.65
CA SER A 460 19.30 -5.27 25.94
C SER A 460 18.16 -6.28 25.86
N ALA A 461 17.40 -6.46 26.94
CA ALA A 461 16.22 -7.31 26.97
C ALA A 461 15.15 -6.83 25.98
N LEU A 462 14.87 -5.52 25.90
CA LEU A 462 13.96 -4.95 24.91
C LEU A 462 14.41 -5.29 23.47
N ILE A 463 15.70 -5.12 23.17
CA ILE A 463 16.24 -5.51 21.86
C ILE A 463 16.06 -7.02 21.61
N ALA A 464 16.26 -7.86 22.62
CA ALA A 464 16.05 -9.30 22.52
C ALA A 464 14.58 -9.65 22.21
N PHE A 465 13.61 -8.91 22.76
CA PHE A 465 12.20 -9.05 22.42
C PHE A 465 11.88 -8.59 21.00
N LEU A 466 12.33 -7.39 20.60
CA LEU A 466 12.08 -6.88 19.26
C LEU A 466 12.66 -7.79 18.17
N LYS A 467 13.77 -8.47 18.46
CA LYS A 467 14.37 -9.48 17.58
C LYS A 467 13.56 -10.78 17.43
N THR A 468 12.49 -10.98 18.20
CA THR A 468 11.57 -12.11 17.99
C THR A 468 10.44 -11.78 17.02
N LEU A 469 10.29 -10.53 16.60
CA LEU A 469 9.24 -10.11 15.66
C LEU A 469 9.73 -10.35 14.23
N VAL A 470 9.38 -11.49 13.63
CA VAL A 470 10.00 -11.96 12.37
C VAL A 470 8.96 -12.19 11.27
N ILE A 471 9.39 -11.98 10.03
CA ILE A 471 8.68 -12.46 8.85
C ILE A 471 8.90 -13.98 8.74
N PRO A 472 7.83 -14.81 8.61
CA PRO A 472 7.96 -16.23 8.32
C PRO A 472 8.74 -16.46 7.01
N GLN A 473 9.68 -17.41 7.04
CA GLN A 473 10.53 -17.78 5.91
C GLN A 473 10.20 -19.17 5.37
#